data_AF-A0A1G9PAY1-F1
#
_entry.id   AF-A0A1G9PAY1-F1
#
_cell.length_a   1.000
_cell.length_b   1.000
_cell.length_c   1.000
_cell.angle_alpha   90.00
_cell.angle_beta   90.00
_cell.angle_gamma   90.00
#
_symmetry.space_group_name_H-M   'P 1'
#
loop_
_entity.id
_entity.type
_entity.pdbx_description
1 polymer ?
#
loop_
_entity_poly.entity_id
_entity_poly.type
_entity_poly.pdbx_seq_one_letter_code
_entity_poly.pdbx_strand_id
1 'polypeptide(L)'
;FYKHFASKEVLVREACALSFEQAAQVWQKLTGDRPEAAAIVEHYFRERPAHQTCPMLAFAPHVSGADTAHPSREAYSRGVEALLSGFLSQIGTSEPSERPEEAQILFAAMIGAQLLAQASDNADWATALQQAVRRRARKQSHADERTSA
;
A
#
# COMPACT_ATOMS: atom_id res chain seq x y z
N PHE A 1 8.83 9.09 28.68
CA PHE A 1 8.25 9.81 27.54
C PHE A 1 9.21 10.89 27.03
N TYR A 2 9.36 12.02 27.73
CA TYR A 2 10.17 13.16 27.24
C TYR A 2 11.68 12.92 27.13
N LYS A 3 12.20 11.87 27.77
CA LYS A 3 13.58 11.40 27.61
C LYS A 3 13.88 10.85 26.20
N HIS A 4 12.87 10.36 25.49
CA HIS A 4 13.01 9.73 24.17
C HIS A 4 12.33 10.54 23.05
N PHE A 5 11.29 11.31 23.37
CA PHE A 5 10.54 12.10 22.40
C PHE A 5 10.32 13.51 22.92
N ALA A 6 10.69 14.51 22.13
CA ALA A 6 10.51 15.92 22.50
C ALA A 6 9.04 16.30 22.68
N SER A 7 8.10 15.62 21.99
CA SER A 7 6.66 15.85 22.12
C SER A 7 5.84 14.63 21.68
N LYS A 8 4.53 14.66 21.92
CA LYS A 8 3.58 13.69 21.37
C LYS A 8 3.56 13.68 19.85
N GLU A 9 3.63 14.86 19.23
CA GLU A 9 3.70 14.97 17.76
C GLU A 9 4.93 14.30 17.17
N VAL A 10 6.10 14.44 17.82
CA VAL A 10 7.31 13.75 17.39
C VAL A 10 7.12 12.23 17.49
N LEU A 11 6.56 11.72 18.59
CA LEU A 11 6.26 10.29 18.70
C LEU A 11 5.30 9.80 17.61
N VAL A 12 4.21 10.52 17.33
CA VAL A 12 3.23 10.13 16.29
C VAL A 12 3.90 10.10 14.91
N ARG A 13 4.73 11.09 14.60
CA ARG A 13 5.52 11.12 13.35
C ARG A 13 6.42 9.90 13.22
N GLU A 14 7.21 9.58 14.24
CA GLU A 14 8.12 8.43 14.21
C GLU A 14 7.36 7.10 14.11
N ALA A 15 6.25 6.96 14.85
CA ALA A 15 5.41 5.76 14.78
C ALA A 15 4.75 5.59 13.39
N CYS A 16 4.32 6.69 12.77
CA CYS A 16 3.79 6.71 11.41
C CYS A 16 4.87 6.23 10.42
N ALA A 17 6.06 6.85 10.46
CA ALA A 17 7.18 6.48 9.59
C ALA A 17 7.57 5.00 9.75
N LEU A 18 7.71 4.52 10.98
CA LEU A 18 8.04 3.12 11.27
C LEU A 18 6.99 2.14 10.73
N SER A 19 5.70 2.49 10.84
CA SER A 19 4.62 1.63 10.32
C SER A 19 4.68 1.49 8.79
N PHE A 20 4.99 2.57 8.09
CA PHE A 20 5.19 2.53 6.64
C PHE A 20 6.46 1.76 6.24
N GLU A 21 7.55 1.92 6.98
CA GLU A 21 8.78 1.16 6.77
C GLU A 21 8.52 -0.35 6.93
N GLN A 22 7.81 -0.76 7.98
CA GLN A 22 7.43 -2.15 8.19
C GLN A 22 6.56 -2.69 7.06
N ALA A 23 5.59 -1.90 6.57
CA ALA A 23 4.78 -2.29 5.42
C ALA A 23 5.63 -2.49 4.15
N ALA A 24 6.60 -1.59 3.90
CA ALA A 24 7.51 -1.71 2.76
C ALA A 24 8.40 -2.96 2.86
N GLN A 25 8.94 -3.26 4.05
CA GLN A 25 9.73 -4.46 4.31
C GLN A 25 8.91 -5.74 4.08
N VAL A 26 7.62 -5.74 4.44
CA VAL A 26 6.72 -6.86 4.16
C VAL A 26 6.56 -7.06 2.65
N TRP A 27 6.37 -5.99 1.87
CA TRP A 27 6.26 -6.09 0.41
C TRP A 27 7.54 -6.60 -0.23
N GLN A 28 8.71 -6.10 0.17
CA GLN A 28 10.01 -6.60 -0.29
C GLN A 28 10.20 -8.10 -0.03
N LYS A 29 9.77 -8.59 1.14
CA LYS A 29 9.84 -10.03 1.48
C LYS A 29 8.91 -10.90 0.64
N LEU A 30 7.81 -10.35 0.14
CA LEU A 30 6.85 -11.10 -0.69
C LEU A 30 7.34 -11.32 -2.10
N THR A 31 8.04 -10.33 -2.66
CA THR A 31 8.48 -10.36 -4.06
C THR A 31 9.87 -11.00 -4.23
N GLY A 32 10.71 -10.96 -3.20
CA GLY A 32 12.06 -11.50 -3.29
C GLY A 32 12.84 -10.86 -4.45
N ASP A 33 13.50 -11.70 -5.27
CA ASP A 33 14.30 -11.23 -6.42
C ASP A 33 13.50 -11.08 -7.72
N ARG A 34 12.19 -11.38 -7.74
CA ARG A 34 11.36 -11.30 -8.94
C ARG A 34 10.23 -10.27 -8.78
N PRO A 35 10.08 -9.31 -9.73
CA PRO A 35 8.94 -8.41 -9.75
C PRO A 35 7.61 -9.19 -9.77
N GLU A 36 6.86 -9.15 -8.66
CA GLU A 36 5.59 -9.86 -8.54
C GLU A 36 4.54 -9.00 -7.83
N ALA A 37 4.08 -7.93 -8.50
CA ALA A 37 3.03 -7.06 -7.96
C ALA A 37 1.75 -7.83 -7.55
N ALA A 38 1.45 -8.95 -8.22
CA ALA A 38 0.36 -9.85 -7.85
C ALA A 38 0.50 -10.43 -6.43
N ALA A 39 1.72 -10.76 -5.98
CA ALA A 39 1.96 -11.26 -4.63
C ALA A 39 1.61 -10.20 -3.56
N ILE A 40 1.90 -8.93 -3.83
CA ILE A 40 1.50 -7.82 -2.96
C ILE A 40 -0.03 -7.70 -2.91
N VAL A 41 -0.71 -7.72 -4.06
CA VAL A 41 -2.19 -7.66 -4.11
C VAL A 41 -2.83 -8.81 -3.33
N GLU A 42 -2.35 -10.04 -3.53
CA GLU A 42 -2.88 -11.21 -2.82
C GLU A 42 -2.66 -11.12 -1.31
N HIS A 43 -1.51 -10.60 -0.89
CA HIS A 43 -1.22 -10.37 0.52
C HIS A 43 -2.09 -9.26 1.12
N TYR A 44 -2.33 -8.18 0.37
CA TYR A 44 -3.08 -7.02 0.82
C TYR A 44 -4.54 -7.35 1.15
N PHE A 45 -5.12 -8.30 0.41
CA PHE A 45 -6.50 -8.76 0.59
C PHE A 45 -6.68 -9.93 1.55
N ARG A 46 -5.66 -10.29 2.33
CA ARG A 46 -5.83 -11.28 3.41
C ARG A 46 -6.65 -10.67 4.52
N GLU A 47 -7.57 -11.46 5.08
CA GLU A 47 -8.27 -11.06 6.30
C GLU A 47 -7.26 -10.83 7.42
N ARG A 48 -7.44 -9.70 8.11
CA ARG A 48 -6.56 -9.27 9.18
C ARG A 48 -7.35 -8.58 10.28
N PRO A 49 -6.91 -8.70 11.53
CA PRO A 49 -7.39 -7.84 12.60
C PRO A 49 -7.18 -6.37 12.24
N ALA A 50 -8.06 -5.47 12.70
CA ALA A 50 -7.99 -4.04 12.41
C ALA A 50 -6.65 -3.39 12.77
N HIS A 51 -5.94 -3.89 13.79
CA HIS A 51 -4.63 -3.39 14.20
C HIS A 51 -3.47 -3.82 13.27
N GLN A 52 -3.73 -4.67 12.27
CA GLN A 52 -2.76 -5.11 11.25
C GLN A 52 -3.10 -4.61 9.84
N THR A 53 -4.07 -3.69 9.75
CA THR A 53 -4.42 -3.02 8.50
C THR A 53 -3.26 -2.15 8.01
N CYS A 54 -3.11 -2.03 6.70
CA CYS A 54 -2.10 -1.18 6.08
C CYS A 54 -2.17 0.26 6.62
N PRO A 55 -1.03 0.90 6.94
CA PRO A 55 -0.99 2.27 7.46
C PRO A 55 -1.66 3.30 6.53
N MET A 56 -1.70 3.05 5.21
CA MET A 56 -2.43 3.90 4.26
C MET A 56 -3.92 4.01 4.61
N LEU A 57 -4.57 2.88 4.94
CA LEU A 57 -5.98 2.90 5.32
C LEU A 57 -6.17 3.30 6.78
N ALA A 58 -5.32 2.79 7.67
CA ALA A 58 -5.44 3.01 9.10
C ALA A 58 -5.25 4.48 9.49
N PHE A 59 -4.32 5.19 8.84
CA PHE A 59 -3.97 6.56 9.23
C PHE A 59 -4.68 7.64 8.40
N ALA A 60 -5.23 7.32 7.22
CA ALA A 60 -5.88 8.29 6.34
C ALA A 60 -6.91 9.20 7.07
N PRO A 61 -7.87 8.68 7.88
CA PRO A 61 -8.83 9.52 8.59
C PRO A 61 -8.18 10.47 9.60
N HIS A 62 -7.00 10.12 10.11
CA HIS A 62 -6.27 10.88 11.13
C HIS A 62 -5.36 11.96 10.53
N VAL A 63 -5.12 11.95 9.22
CA VAL A 63 -4.26 12.93 8.52
C VAL A 63 -5.02 13.80 7.52
N SER A 64 -6.30 13.50 7.25
CA SER A 64 -7.15 14.25 6.31
C SER A 64 -7.82 15.49 6.91
N GLY A 65 -7.73 15.71 8.23
CA GLY A 65 -8.36 16.83 8.92
C GLY A 65 -7.54 18.13 8.87
N ALA A 66 -8.23 19.28 8.91
CA ALA A 66 -7.61 20.62 8.89
C ALA A 66 -6.72 20.90 10.12
N ASP A 67 -7.00 20.26 11.25
CA ASP A 67 -6.29 20.47 12.53
C ASP A 67 -5.12 19.50 12.74
N THR A 68 -4.75 18.73 11.70
CA THR A 68 -3.68 17.73 11.82
C THR A 68 -2.31 18.40 11.78
N ALA A 69 -1.47 18.09 12.77
CA ALA A 69 -0.13 18.66 12.84
C ALA A 69 0.67 18.30 11.57
N HIS A 70 1.29 19.33 10.98
CA HIS A 70 2.08 19.24 9.75
C HIS A 70 3.04 18.03 9.67
N PRO A 71 3.77 17.65 10.74
CA PRO A 71 4.75 16.56 10.66
C PRO A 71 4.15 15.17 10.43
N SER A 72 2.96 14.90 10.96
CA SER A 72 2.28 13.60 10.80
C SER A 72 1.75 13.41 9.39
N ARG A 73 1.24 14.49 8.78
CA ARG A 73 0.81 14.51 7.39
C ARG A 73 1.97 14.31 6.42
N GLU A 74 3.11 14.93 6.70
CA GLU A 74 4.34 14.77 5.91
C GLU A 74 4.88 13.33 5.98
N ALA A 75 4.95 12.74 7.18
CA ALA A 75 5.34 11.35 7.35
C ALA A 75 4.41 10.38 6.62
N TYR A 76 3.09 10.62 6.70
CA TYR A 76 2.11 9.84 5.95
C TYR A 76 2.32 9.96 4.43
N SER A 77 2.48 11.19 3.92
CA SER A 77 2.66 11.43 2.48
C SER A 77 3.90 10.71 1.94
N ARG A 78 5.03 10.83 2.64
CA ARG A 78 6.26 10.11 2.27
C ARG A 78 6.10 8.60 2.34
N GLY A 79 5.39 8.10 3.36
CA GLY A 79 5.11 6.68 3.52
C GLY A 79 4.28 6.12 2.37
N VAL A 80 3.22 6.83 1.96
CA VAL A 80 2.39 6.46 0.80
C VAL A 80 3.21 6.46 -0.48
N GLU A 81 4.02 7.50 -0.70
CA GLU A 81 4.88 7.62 -1.89
C GLU A 81 5.94 6.50 -1.96
N ALA A 82 6.52 6.12 -0.83
CA ALA A 82 7.46 5.01 -0.73
C ALA A 82 6.80 3.67 -1.05
N LEU A 83 5.59 3.42 -0.53
CA LEU A 83 4.82 2.22 -0.87
C LEU A 83 4.43 2.21 -2.35
N LEU A 84 3.90 3.30 -2.90
CA LEU A 84 3.60 3.41 -4.33
C LEU A 84 4.83 3.10 -5.17
N SER A 85 5.96 3.74 -4.88
CA SER A 85 7.22 3.53 -5.60
C SER A 85 7.70 2.08 -5.52
N GLY A 86 7.59 1.47 -4.34
CA GLY A 86 7.95 0.07 -4.10
C GLY A 86 6.99 -0.93 -4.73
N PHE A 87 5.71 -0.59 -4.92
CA PHE A 87 4.75 -1.40 -5.67
C PHE A 87 5.04 -1.32 -7.17
N LEU A 88 5.24 -0.11 -7.68
CA LEU A 88 5.50 0.11 -9.10
C LEU A 88 6.84 -0.47 -9.56
N SER A 89 7.83 -0.63 -8.66
CA SER A 89 9.07 -1.36 -8.99
C SER A 89 8.87 -2.86 -9.16
N GLN A 90 7.69 -3.39 -8.81
CA GLN A 90 7.32 -4.81 -9.00
C GLN A 90 6.56 -5.05 -10.30
N ILE A 91 6.40 -4.00 -11.11
CA ILE A 91 5.94 -4.08 -12.50
C ILE A 91 7.22 -4.17 -13.33
N GLY A 92 7.32 -5.14 -14.23
CA GLY A 92 8.56 -5.54 -14.93
C GLY A 92 9.14 -4.52 -15.91
N THR A 93 8.95 -3.22 -15.68
CA THR A 93 9.51 -2.12 -16.46
C THR A 93 10.65 -1.48 -15.69
N SER A 94 11.87 -1.53 -16.23
CA SER A 94 13.10 -1.05 -15.58
C SER A 94 13.13 0.47 -15.37
N GLU A 95 12.29 1.23 -16.08
CA GLU A 95 12.27 2.70 -16.02
C GLU A 95 11.04 3.24 -15.27
N PRO A 96 11.21 4.09 -14.23
CA PRO A 96 10.09 4.72 -13.52
C PRO A 96 9.17 5.58 -14.41
N SER A 97 9.68 6.12 -15.51
CA SER A 97 8.91 6.89 -16.52
C SER A 97 8.05 6.01 -17.43
N GLU A 98 8.32 4.71 -17.49
CA GLU A 98 7.61 3.73 -18.34
C GLU A 98 6.61 2.88 -17.56
N ARG A 99 6.50 3.10 -16.25
CA ARG A 99 5.48 2.44 -15.41
C ARG A 99 4.10 2.78 -15.97
N PRO A 100 3.35 1.81 -16.53
CA PRO A 100 2.11 2.10 -17.23
C PRO A 100 1.10 2.73 -16.26
N GLU A 101 0.31 3.69 -16.73
CA GLU A 101 -0.86 4.27 -16.03
C GLU A 101 -1.71 3.17 -15.36
N GLU A 102 -1.80 2.01 -16.01
CA GLU A 102 -2.49 0.82 -15.52
C GLU A 102 -1.96 0.29 -14.17
N ALA A 103 -0.67 0.43 -13.88
CA ALA A 103 -0.07 0.03 -12.61
C ALA A 103 -0.46 0.99 -11.47
N GLN A 104 -0.56 2.29 -11.76
CA GLN A 104 -1.06 3.28 -10.81
C GLN A 104 -2.56 3.04 -10.54
N ILE A 105 -3.32 2.74 -11.59
CA ILE A 105 -4.73 2.33 -11.48
C ILE A 105 -4.84 1.06 -10.63
N LEU A 106 -3.99 0.06 -10.85
CA LEU A 106 -4.00 -1.18 -10.07
C LEU A 106 -3.69 -0.93 -8.59
N PHE A 107 -2.71 -0.08 -8.29
CA PHE A 107 -2.39 0.32 -6.91
C PHE A 107 -3.58 1.01 -6.22
N ALA A 108 -4.20 1.98 -6.89
CA ALA A 108 -5.38 2.67 -6.38
C ALA A 108 -6.56 1.71 -6.19
N ALA A 109 -6.80 0.82 -7.15
CA ALA A 109 -7.86 -0.17 -7.10
C ALA A 109 -7.66 -1.19 -5.96
N MET A 110 -6.42 -1.61 -5.69
CA MET A 110 -6.07 -2.46 -4.55
C MET A 110 -6.47 -1.80 -3.22
N ILE A 111 -6.08 -0.54 -3.02
CA ILE A 111 -6.40 0.19 -1.78
C ILE A 111 -7.91 0.39 -1.65
N GLY A 112 -8.57 0.82 -2.73
CA GLY A 112 -10.01 1.08 -2.74
C GLY A 112 -10.85 -0.18 -2.51
N ALA A 113 -10.50 -1.30 -3.15
CA ALA A 113 -11.21 -2.57 -2.97
C ALA A 113 -11.08 -3.08 -1.52
N GLN A 114 -9.90 -2.95 -0.91
CA GLN A 114 -9.71 -3.33 0.49
C GLN A 114 -10.50 -2.43 1.45
N LEU A 115 -10.51 -1.11 1.21
CA LEU A 115 -11.29 -0.17 1.99
C LEU A 115 -12.78 -0.53 1.95
N LEU A 116 -13.32 -0.73 0.75
CA LEU A 116 -14.74 -1.03 0.56
C LEU A 116 -15.12 -2.37 1.19
N ALA A 117 -14.29 -3.40 1.05
CA ALA A 117 -14.51 -4.69 1.71
C ALA A 117 -14.52 -4.54 3.23
N GLN A 118 -13.53 -3.87 3.81
CA GLN A 118 -13.45 -3.67 5.25
C GLN A 118 -14.61 -2.81 5.79
N ALA A 119 -14.98 -1.74 5.10
CA ALA A 119 -16.04 -0.83 5.54
C ALA A 119 -17.45 -1.42 5.41
N SER A 120 -17.62 -2.46 4.59
CA SER A 120 -18.90 -3.14 4.34
C SER A 120 -18.99 -4.53 4.95
N ASP A 121 -18.09 -4.88 5.88
CA ASP A 121 -18.03 -6.20 6.53
C ASP A 121 -17.95 -7.36 5.51
N ASN A 122 -17.10 -7.18 4.49
CA ASN A 122 -16.85 -8.15 3.43
C ASN A 122 -18.12 -8.57 2.66
N ALA A 123 -19.03 -7.62 2.42
CA ALA A 123 -20.19 -7.86 1.56
C ALA A 123 -19.78 -8.40 0.18
N ASP A 124 -20.61 -9.28 -0.40
CA ASP A 124 -20.30 -10.01 -1.64
C ASP A 124 -19.84 -9.10 -2.80
N TRP A 125 -20.48 -7.93 -2.96
CA TRP A 125 -20.13 -6.98 -4.01
C TRP A 125 -18.72 -6.39 -3.82
N ALA A 126 -18.28 -6.17 -2.57
CA ALA A 126 -16.97 -5.62 -2.27
C ALA A 126 -15.88 -6.68 -2.41
N THR A 127 -16.16 -7.91 -1.99
CA THR A 127 -15.27 -9.05 -2.26
C THR A 127 -15.16 -9.32 -3.77
N ALA A 128 -16.23 -9.11 -4.55
CA ALA A 128 -16.17 -9.21 -6.01
C ALA A 128 -15.22 -8.18 -6.63
N LEU A 129 -15.11 -6.97 -6.07
CA LEU A 129 -14.10 -5.98 -6.48
C LEU A 129 -12.68 -6.48 -6.19
N GLN A 130 -12.40 -7.01 -4.99
CA GLN A 130 -11.10 -7.61 -4.68
C GLN A 130 -10.75 -8.73 -5.66
N GLN A 131 -11.70 -9.59 -6.02
CA GLN A 131 -11.49 -10.64 -7.01
C GLN A 131 -11.19 -10.09 -8.42
N ALA A 132 -11.84 -9.00 -8.83
CA ALA A 132 -11.52 -8.34 -10.09
C ALA A 132 -10.09 -7.78 -10.11
N VAL A 133 -9.66 -7.15 -9.00
CA VAL A 133 -8.31 -6.62 -8.84
C VAL A 133 -7.27 -7.75 -8.85
N ARG A 134 -7.49 -8.87 -8.14
CA ARG A 134 -6.62 -10.06 -8.19
C ARG A 134 -6.41 -10.57 -9.60
N ARG A 135 -7.50 -10.72 -10.37
CA ARG A 135 -7.43 -11.16 -11.78
C ARG A 135 -6.62 -10.19 -12.64
N ARG A 136 -6.81 -8.87 -12.44
CA ARG A 136 -6.05 -7.84 -13.17
C ARG A 136 -4.56 -7.88 -12.84
N ALA A 137 -4.21 -8.09 -11.58
CA ALA A 137 -2.83 -8.18 -11.13
C ALA A 137 -2.10 -9.38 -11.74
N ARG A 138 -2.72 -10.57 -11.72
CA ARG A 138 -2.13 -11.79 -12.33
C ARG A 138 -1.92 -11.64 -13.84
N LYS A 139 -2.83 -10.97 -14.54
CA LYS A 139 -2.67 -10.68 -15.98
C LYS A 139 -1.49 -9.74 -16.26
N GLN A 140 -1.23 -8.78 -15.38
CA GLN A 140 -0.08 -7.88 -15.52
C GLN A 140 1.23 -8.65 -15.41
N SER A 141 1.35 -9.53 -14.41
CA SER A 141 2.55 -10.34 -14.20
C SER A 141 2.91 -11.19 -15.43
N HIS A 142 1.93 -11.81 -16.07
CA HIS A 142 2.15 -12.58 -17.30
C HIS A 142 2.45 -11.74 -18.55
N ALA A 143 1.99 -10.48 -18.60
CA ALA A 143 2.35 -9.57 -19.68
C ALA A 143 3.83 -9.18 -19.57
N ASP A 144 4.27 -8.85 -18.36
CA ASP A 144 5.65 -8.45 -18.09
C ASP A 144 6.66 -9.59 -18.38
N GLU A 145 6.34 -10.83 -17.98
CA GLU A 145 7.17 -12.02 -18.29
C GLU A 145 7.38 -12.24 -19.80
N ARG A 146 6.40 -11.90 -20.64
CA ARG A 146 6.50 -12.08 -22.10
C ARG A 146 7.28 -10.98 -22.80
N THR A 147 7.45 -9.82 -22.16
CA THR A 147 8.18 -8.67 -22.73
C THR A 147 9.68 -8.71 -22.37
N SER A 148 10.05 -9.40 -21.28
CA SER A 148 11.46 -9.56 -20.85
C SER A 148 12.20 -10.78 -21.44
N ALA A 149 11.54 -11.61 -22.26
CA ALA A 149 12.10 -12.78 -22.92
C ALA A 149 12.34 -12.53 -24.41
#